data_AF-A0A1S3E5T1-F1
#
_entry.id   AF-A0A1S3E5T1-F1
#
_cell.length_a   1.000
_cell.length_b   1.000
_cell.length_c   1.000
_cell.angle_alpha   90.00
_cell.angle_beta   90.00
_cell.angle_gamma   90.00
#
_symmetry.space_group_name_H-M   'P 1'
#
loop_
_entity.id
_entity.type
_entity.pdbx_description
1 polymer ?
#
loop_
_entity_poly.entity_id
_entity_poly.type
_entity_poly.pdbx_seq_one_letter_code
_entity_poly.pdbx_strand_id
1 'polypeptide(L)'
;MSIILRTIQRAHRLKPKFSSPCSVIRGSGFGNRSYVAEAVTKSPFESNVLRILRNEIEYQVDSAPPHQVPALGDDSSDVNVRLHISLLVDISKGKDGDGLAFVCSAWPDGVDVEKVFILKHGQMPTRPYLGPHFRSLKPKIQEKFCEYLDTRGINNELSVFLHQYITNKDRIELLRWMDRLKSFVEK
;
A
#
# COMPACT_ATOMS: atom_id res chain seq x y z
N MET A 1 11.57 22.41 9.42
CA MET A 1 12.12 21.09 9.03
C MET A 1 10.97 20.28 8.46
N SER A 2 11.11 19.72 7.27
CA SER A 2 10.08 18.84 6.69
C SER A 2 10.60 17.42 6.69
N ILE A 3 9.82 16.50 7.25
CA ILE A 3 10.05 15.05 7.17
C ILE A 3 8.99 14.53 6.22
N ILE A 4 9.43 13.93 5.13
CA ILE A 4 8.52 13.22 4.22
C ILE A 4 8.77 11.74 4.45
N LEU A 5 7.81 11.08 5.11
CA LEU A 5 7.75 9.62 5.11
C LEU A 5 7.09 9.17 3.81
N ARG A 6 7.90 8.64 2.89
CA ARG A 6 7.40 7.91 1.73
C ARG A 6 7.43 6.44 2.12
N THR A 7 6.28 5.88 2.48
CA THR A 7 6.15 4.43 2.53
C THR A 7 6.37 3.91 1.10
N ILE A 8 7.41 3.10 0.90
CA ILE A 8 7.53 2.34 -0.35
C ILE A 8 6.55 1.18 -0.17
N GLN A 9 5.26 1.44 -0.36
CA GLN A 9 4.33 0.37 -0.70
C GLN A 9 4.79 -0.11 -2.08
N ARG A 10 5.72 -1.07 -2.11
CA ARG A 10 6.00 -1.87 -3.31
C ARG A 10 4.78 -2.77 -3.51
N ALA A 11 3.70 -2.12 -3.92
CA ALA A 11 2.53 -2.78 -4.39
C ALA A 11 2.97 -3.55 -5.64
N HIS A 12 2.88 -4.88 -5.61
CA HIS A 12 2.55 -5.62 -6.81
C HIS A 12 1.11 -5.22 -7.23
N ARG A 13 0.90 -3.94 -7.57
CA ARG A 13 -0.27 -3.47 -8.29
C ARG A 13 0.16 -3.37 -9.74
N LEU A 14 -0.06 -4.47 -10.46
CA LEU A 14 -0.24 -4.41 -11.91
C LEU A 14 -1.29 -3.32 -12.16
N LYS A 15 -0.86 -2.18 -12.68
CA LYS A 15 -1.79 -1.21 -13.28
C LYS A 15 -2.36 -1.90 -14.52
N PRO A 16 -3.68 -2.14 -14.64
CA PRO A 16 -4.23 -2.52 -15.92
C PRO A 16 -4.14 -1.29 -16.83
N LYS A 17 -3.21 -1.31 -17.78
CA LYS A 17 -3.26 -0.43 -18.94
C LYS A 17 -4.37 -0.99 -19.85
N PHE A 18 -5.56 -0.39 -19.81
CA PHE A 18 -6.57 -0.64 -20.82
C PHE A 18 -6.23 0.14 -22.07
N SER A 19 -5.71 -0.55 -23.08
CA SER A 19 -5.74 -0.12 -24.47
C SER A 19 -7.04 -0.64 -25.10
N SER A 20 -7.95 0.27 -25.46
CA SER A 20 -8.80 0.08 -26.65
C SER A 20 -7.88 0.01 -27.88
N PRO A 21 -8.24 -0.59 -29.04
CA PRO A 21 -9.59 -0.70 -29.61
C PRO A 21 -9.91 -2.04 -30.32
N CYS A 22 -11.19 -2.26 -30.68
CA CYS A 22 -11.64 -2.58 -32.04
C CYS A 22 -13.14 -2.85 -32.08
N SER A 23 -13.67 -2.79 -33.30
CA SER A 23 -14.93 -2.17 -33.67
C SER A 23 -15.84 -3.08 -34.48
N VAL A 24 -17.10 -2.67 -34.61
CA VAL A 24 -18.08 -3.00 -35.68
C VAL A 24 -18.68 -4.40 -35.65
N ILE A 25 -20.01 -4.49 -35.45
CA ILE A 25 -20.95 -5.04 -36.45
C ILE A 25 -22.21 -4.15 -36.50
N ARG A 26 -22.59 -3.82 -37.74
CA ARG A 26 -23.75 -3.04 -38.18
C ARG A 26 -24.98 -3.96 -38.30
N GLY A 27 -26.15 -3.50 -37.87
CA GLY A 27 -27.43 -4.15 -38.13
C GLY A 27 -28.59 -3.16 -37.95
N SER A 28 -29.23 -2.79 -39.04
CA SER A 28 -30.34 -1.83 -39.15
C SER A 28 -31.68 -2.48 -38.74
N GLY A 29 -32.59 -1.73 -38.14
CA GLY A 29 -33.98 -2.18 -37.96
C GLY A 29 -34.87 -1.20 -37.18
N PHE A 30 -35.94 -0.74 -37.81
CA PHE A 30 -36.92 0.26 -37.37
C PHE A 30 -37.78 -0.16 -36.16
N GLY A 31 -38.28 0.83 -35.40
CA GLY A 31 -39.50 0.69 -34.60
C GLY A 31 -39.61 1.62 -33.39
N ASN A 32 -40.53 2.59 -33.46
CA ASN A 32 -40.95 3.42 -32.32
C ASN A 32 -41.42 2.57 -31.14
N ARG A 33 -40.88 2.78 -29.93
CA ARG A 33 -41.52 2.30 -28.69
C ARG A 33 -41.31 3.26 -27.51
N SER A 34 -42.45 3.61 -26.93
CA SER A 34 -42.70 4.43 -25.76
C SER A 34 -41.79 4.15 -24.57
N TYR A 35 -41.32 5.24 -23.94
CA TYR A 35 -40.55 5.28 -22.71
C TYR A 35 -41.38 4.73 -21.54
N VAL A 36 -41.16 3.45 -21.23
CA VAL A 36 -41.33 2.92 -19.88
C VAL A 36 -39.90 2.72 -19.38
N ALA A 37 -39.56 3.24 -18.21
CA ALA A 37 -38.27 2.98 -17.59
C ALA A 37 -38.16 1.46 -17.36
N GLU A 38 -37.51 0.79 -18.30
CA GLU A 38 -37.32 -0.65 -18.33
C GLU A 38 -36.47 -1.00 -17.12
N ALA A 39 -37.06 -1.73 -16.15
CA ALA A 39 -36.27 -2.39 -15.14
C ALA A 39 -35.36 -3.37 -15.88
N VAL A 40 -34.09 -3.00 -16.07
CA VAL A 40 -33.08 -3.87 -16.68
C VAL A 40 -33.14 -5.19 -15.94
N THR A 41 -33.63 -6.22 -16.63
CA THR A 41 -33.68 -7.58 -16.10
C THR A 41 -32.23 -8.05 -16.01
N LYS A 42 -31.61 -7.85 -14.84
CA LYS A 42 -30.25 -8.32 -14.59
C LYS A 42 -30.16 -9.78 -14.99
N SER A 43 -29.15 -10.13 -15.76
CA SER A 43 -28.99 -11.51 -16.23
C SER A 43 -28.88 -12.47 -15.04
N PRO A 44 -29.26 -13.76 -15.19
CA PRO A 44 -29.06 -14.75 -14.13
C PRO A 44 -27.60 -14.82 -13.66
N PHE A 45 -26.66 -14.57 -14.58
CA PHE A 45 -25.24 -14.46 -14.31
C PHE A 45 -24.91 -13.26 -13.40
N GLU A 46 -25.34 -12.05 -13.77
CA GLU A 46 -25.11 -10.84 -12.96
C GLU A 46 -25.76 -10.93 -11.58
N SER A 47 -26.96 -11.49 -11.51
CA SER A 47 -27.67 -11.71 -10.24
C SER A 47 -26.88 -12.62 -9.30
N ASN A 48 -26.29 -13.69 -9.84
CA ASN A 48 -25.42 -14.59 -9.07
C ASN A 48 -24.14 -13.88 -8.59
N VAL A 49 -23.50 -13.09 -9.45
CA VAL A 49 -22.29 -12.32 -9.09
C VAL A 49 -22.59 -11.30 -8.00
N LEU A 50 -23.68 -10.55 -8.12
CA LEU A 50 -24.08 -9.55 -7.12
C LEU A 50 -24.41 -10.17 -5.78
N ARG A 51 -25.04 -11.35 -5.77
CA ARG A 51 -25.30 -12.11 -4.54
C ARG A 51 -23.98 -12.47 -3.84
N ILE A 52 -23.02 -13.00 -4.59
CA ILE A 52 -21.71 -13.38 -4.04
C ILE A 52 -21.00 -12.15 -3.46
N LEU A 53 -20.94 -11.05 -4.22
CA LEU A 53 -20.28 -9.82 -3.77
C LEU A 53 -20.93 -9.23 -2.53
N ARG A 54 -22.27 -9.19 -2.45
CA ARG A 54 -22.98 -8.67 -1.28
C ARG A 54 -22.70 -9.51 -0.03
N ASN A 55 -22.76 -10.83 -0.16
CA ASN A 55 -22.47 -11.74 0.95
C ASN A 55 -21.01 -11.60 1.43
N GLU A 56 -20.06 -11.48 0.50
CA GLU A 56 -18.64 -11.31 0.84
C GLU A 56 -18.39 -9.95 1.50
N ILE A 57 -18.98 -8.86 0.99
CA ILE A 57 -18.86 -7.53 1.61
C ILE A 57 -19.43 -7.55 3.03
N GLU A 58 -20.62 -8.12 3.23
CA GLU A 58 -21.25 -8.26 4.54
C GLU A 58 -20.38 -9.10 5.48
N TYR A 59 -19.88 -10.24 5.00
CA TYR A 59 -18.94 -11.07 5.75
C TYR A 59 -17.71 -10.27 6.17
N GLN A 60 -17.07 -9.55 5.24
CA GLN A 60 -15.90 -8.75 5.56
C GLN A 60 -16.22 -7.63 6.54
N VAL A 61 -17.39 -6.97 6.44
CA VAL A 61 -17.80 -5.89 7.37
C VAL A 61 -18.04 -6.42 8.78
N ASP A 62 -18.84 -7.48 8.91
CA ASP A 62 -19.28 -8.04 10.21
C ASP A 62 -18.25 -8.97 10.85
N SER A 63 -17.46 -9.63 10.02
CA SER A 63 -16.43 -10.60 10.39
C SER A 63 -15.11 -10.26 9.74
N ALA A 64 -14.24 -9.61 10.50
CA ALA A 64 -12.89 -10.12 10.60
C ALA A 64 -12.50 -10.07 12.08
N PRO A 65 -12.22 -11.21 12.73
CA PRO A 65 -11.26 -11.20 13.82
C PRO A 65 -10.06 -10.40 13.33
N PRO A 66 -9.48 -9.50 14.15
CA PRO A 66 -8.33 -8.70 13.72
C PRO A 66 -7.35 -9.66 13.07
N HIS A 67 -6.99 -9.41 11.81
CA HIS A 67 -6.04 -10.21 11.04
C HIS A 67 -4.93 -10.61 12.01
N GLN A 68 -4.93 -11.88 12.43
CA GLN A 68 -4.04 -12.32 13.48
C GLN A 68 -2.66 -12.22 12.88
N VAL A 69 -1.91 -11.21 13.31
CA VAL A 69 -0.44 -11.26 13.25
C VAL A 69 -0.10 -12.60 13.91
N PRO A 70 0.68 -13.49 13.27
CA PRO A 70 0.95 -14.81 13.81
C PRO A 70 1.32 -14.68 15.29
N ALA A 71 0.53 -15.33 16.14
CA ALA A 71 0.75 -15.30 17.57
C ALA A 71 2.16 -15.83 17.83
N LEU A 72 2.91 -15.12 18.66
CA LEU A 72 4.20 -15.55 19.19
C LEU A 72 3.93 -16.73 20.16
N GLY A 73 3.59 -17.88 19.59
CA GLY A 73 3.28 -19.13 20.28
C GLY A 73 4.38 -20.14 19.98
N ASP A 74 4.95 -20.64 21.06
CA ASP A 74 6.05 -21.59 21.12
C ASP A 74 5.78 -22.90 20.34
N ASP A 75 6.84 -23.35 19.68
CA ASP A 75 7.11 -24.66 19.07
C ASP A 75 6.46 -25.08 17.72
N SER A 76 7.29 -25.75 16.90
CA SER A 76 7.04 -26.37 15.58
C SER A 76 6.99 -25.47 14.33
N SER A 77 8.18 -25.18 13.77
CA SER A 77 8.49 -24.98 12.32
C SER A 77 7.51 -24.20 11.43
N ASP A 78 6.71 -23.32 12.00
CA ASP A 78 5.89 -22.38 11.25
C ASP A 78 6.84 -21.32 10.69
N VAL A 79 6.96 -21.26 9.36
CA VAL A 79 7.70 -20.20 8.69
C VAL A 79 6.98 -18.89 9.02
N ASN A 80 7.34 -18.28 10.15
CA ASN A 80 6.82 -16.99 10.57
C ASN A 80 7.18 -15.99 9.47
N VAL A 81 6.22 -15.73 8.56
CA VAL A 81 6.40 -14.79 7.46
C VAL A 81 6.45 -13.42 8.11
N ARG A 82 7.65 -13.03 8.52
CA ARG A 82 7.90 -11.77 9.19
C ARG A 82 7.83 -10.68 8.13
N LEU A 83 6.65 -10.08 7.99
CA LEU A 83 6.42 -8.98 7.06
C LEU A 83 7.04 -7.71 7.65
N HIS A 84 7.90 -7.04 6.88
CA HIS A 84 8.39 -5.70 7.21
C HIS A 84 7.87 -4.69 6.21
N ILE A 85 7.71 -3.46 6.66
CA ILE A 85 7.25 -2.34 5.85
C ILE A 85 8.48 -1.55 5.43
N SER A 86 8.77 -1.46 4.13
CA SER A 86 9.85 -0.63 3.63
C SER A 86 9.49 0.86 3.68
N LEU A 87 10.29 1.64 4.40
CA LEU A 87 10.14 3.08 4.59
C LEU A 87 11.30 3.81 3.93
N LEU A 88 10.98 4.86 3.18
CA LEU A 88 11.96 5.85 2.77
C LEU A 88 11.70 7.13 3.57
N VAL A 89 12.68 7.48 4.40
CA VAL A 89 12.63 8.66 5.24
C VAL A 89 13.50 9.73 4.62
N ASP A 90 12.87 10.79 4.13
CA ASP A 90 13.57 11.97 3.61
C ASP A 90 13.54 13.09 4.66
N ILE A 91 14.72 13.53 5.09
CA ILE A 91 14.91 14.59 6.08
C ILE A 91 15.59 15.79 5.42
N SER A 92 14.88 16.91 5.34
CA SER A 92 15.38 18.15 4.75
C SER A 92 15.67 19.22 5.81
N LYS A 93 16.77 19.96 5.64
CA LYS A 93 17.12 21.09 6.50
C LYS A 93 17.01 22.40 5.71
N GLY A 94 15.86 23.06 5.80
CA GLY A 94 15.59 24.33 5.12
C GLY A 94 15.04 24.15 3.70
N LYS A 95 14.80 25.26 2.98
CA LYS A 95 14.23 25.25 1.61
C LYS A 95 15.23 24.82 0.54
N ASP A 96 16.52 25.12 0.73
CA ASP A 96 17.58 24.90 -0.27
C ASP A 96 18.75 24.04 0.26
N GLY A 97 18.55 23.39 1.41
CA GLY A 97 19.59 22.56 2.03
C GLY A 97 19.60 21.14 1.48
N ASP A 98 20.80 20.54 1.47
CA ASP A 98 20.95 19.09 1.25
C ASP A 98 20.04 18.31 2.23
N GLY A 99 19.38 17.29 1.69
CA GLY A 99 18.57 16.34 2.44
C GLY A 99 19.37 15.10 2.81
N LEU A 100 18.86 14.36 3.79
CA LEU A 100 19.35 13.07 4.20
C LEU A 100 18.24 12.05 4.01
N ALA A 101 18.51 10.96 3.31
CA ALA A 101 17.57 9.87 3.10
C ALA A 101 18.02 8.62 3.83
N PHE A 102 17.04 7.93 4.41
CA PHE A 102 17.22 6.63 5.05
C PHE A 102 16.28 5.62 4.40
N VAL A 103 16.81 4.46 4.05
CA VAL A 103 16.01 3.28 3.73
C VAL A 103 15.89 2.48 5.01
N CYS A 104 14.67 2.34 5.50
CA CYS A 104 14.39 1.60 6.72
C CYS A 104 13.40 0.47 6.48
N SER A 105 13.47 -0.56 7.32
CA SER A 105 12.53 -1.67 7.37
C SER A 105 11.84 -1.66 8.73
N ALA A 106 10.55 -1.35 8.73
CA ALA A 106 9.71 -1.36 9.92
C ALA A 106 9.16 -2.77 10.16
N TRP A 107 9.73 -3.45 11.14
CA TRP A 107 9.30 -4.74 11.67
C TRP A 107 8.33 -4.54 12.84
N PRO A 108 7.48 -5.51 13.19
CA PRO A 108 6.51 -5.36 14.30
C PRO A 108 7.14 -4.99 15.66
N ASP A 109 8.41 -5.35 15.84
CA ASP A 109 9.23 -5.17 17.05
C ASP A 109 10.20 -3.99 16.97
N GLY A 110 10.38 -3.36 15.81
CA GLY A 110 11.26 -2.19 15.68
C GLY A 110 11.57 -1.76 14.25
N VAL A 111 12.44 -0.75 14.11
CA VAL A 111 12.84 -0.19 12.81
C VAL A 111 14.32 -0.42 12.57
N ASP A 112 14.65 -1.09 11.48
CA ASP A 112 16.02 -1.29 11.04
C ASP A 112 16.40 -0.29 9.95
N VAL A 113 17.56 0.34 10.05
CA VAL A 113 18.13 1.16 8.97
C VAL A 113 18.98 0.28 8.06
N GLU A 114 18.64 0.25 6.77
CA GLU A 114 19.39 -0.51 5.76
C GLU A 114 20.49 0.35 5.13
N LYS A 115 20.13 1.57 4.72
CA LYS A 115 21.02 2.48 3.95
C LYS A 115 20.77 3.93 4.33
N VAL A 116 21.84 4.72 4.22
CA VAL A 116 21.82 6.17 4.47
C VAL A 116 22.54 6.88 3.34
N PHE A 117 21.91 7.86 2.71
CA PHE A 117 22.51 8.62 1.61
C PHE A 117 22.07 10.08 1.59
N ILE A 118 22.90 10.93 1.00
CA ILE A 118 22.65 12.37 0.90
C ILE A 118 21.80 12.64 -0.34
N LEU A 119 20.72 13.37 -0.16
CA LEU A 119 19.89 13.92 -1.23
C LEU A 119 20.36 15.34 -1.53
N LYS A 120 20.86 15.59 -2.74
CA LYS A 120 21.20 16.95 -3.17
C LYS A 120 20.02 17.58 -3.91
N HIS A 121 19.59 18.76 -3.49
CA HIS A 121 18.53 19.51 -4.16
C HIS A 121 19.18 20.35 -5.28
N GLY A 122 19.42 19.76 -6.45
CA GLY A 122 20.14 20.39 -7.56
C GLY A 122 20.27 19.49 -8.80
N GLN A 123 21.30 19.70 -9.64
CA GLN A 123 21.63 18.75 -10.72
C GLN A 123 21.98 17.40 -10.10
N MET A 124 21.04 16.46 -10.18
CA MET A 124 21.28 15.08 -9.76
C MET A 124 22.32 14.47 -10.70
N PRO A 125 23.48 14.01 -10.19
CA PRO A 125 24.43 13.30 -11.03
C PRO A 125 23.74 12.05 -11.60
N THR A 126 24.08 11.69 -12.84
CA THR A 126 23.47 10.56 -13.56
C THR A 126 23.51 9.23 -12.77
N ARG A 127 24.44 9.12 -11.81
CA ARG A 127 24.50 8.04 -10.81
C ARG A 127 24.79 8.62 -9.42
N PRO A 128 23.78 8.85 -8.58
CA PRO A 128 24.01 9.24 -7.20
C PRO A 128 24.60 8.06 -6.41
N TYR A 129 25.53 8.36 -5.51
CA TYR A 129 26.04 7.37 -4.57
C TYR A 129 24.94 7.03 -3.55
N LEU A 130 24.50 5.77 -3.52
CA LEU A 130 23.38 5.29 -2.70
C LEU A 130 23.76 5.01 -1.24
N GLY A 131 24.95 5.42 -0.82
CA GLY A 131 25.43 5.20 0.54
C GLY A 131 25.98 3.78 0.77
N PRO A 132 26.80 3.61 1.81
CA PRO A 132 27.17 2.28 2.29
C PRO A 132 25.97 1.62 2.98
N HIS A 133 26.09 0.31 3.24
CA HIS A 133 25.13 -0.37 4.11
C HIS A 133 25.30 0.15 5.53
N PHE A 134 24.21 0.38 6.24
CA PHE A 134 24.26 0.95 7.59
C PHE A 134 25.08 0.09 8.54
N ARG A 135 24.97 -1.24 8.41
CA ARG A 135 25.73 -2.24 9.19
C ARG A 135 27.24 -2.14 9.02
N SER A 136 27.75 -1.58 7.92
CA SER A 136 29.20 -1.41 7.74
C SER A 136 29.74 -0.11 8.34
N LEU A 137 28.87 0.77 8.86
CA LEU A 137 29.29 1.99 9.55
C LEU A 137 29.83 1.68 10.95
N LYS A 138 30.61 2.58 11.53
CA LYS A 138 31.11 2.42 12.91
C LYS A 138 29.95 2.46 13.92
N PRO A 139 29.98 1.67 15.01
CA PRO A 139 28.90 1.61 16.00
C PRO A 139 28.48 2.98 16.57
N LYS A 140 29.46 3.85 16.87
CA LYS A 140 29.19 5.22 17.36
C LYS A 140 28.39 6.08 16.37
N ILE A 141 28.58 5.87 15.08
CA ILE A 141 27.85 6.60 14.03
C ILE A 141 26.44 6.02 13.91
N GLN A 142 26.31 4.68 13.97
CA GLN A 142 25.01 4.02 13.93
C GLN A 142 24.12 4.49 15.09
N GLU A 143 24.66 4.48 16.32
CA GLU A 143 23.99 4.97 17.53
C GLU A 143 23.47 6.40 17.36
N LYS A 144 24.31 7.33 16.86
CA LYS A 144 23.92 8.72 16.66
C LYS A 144 22.85 8.89 15.58
N PHE A 145 22.83 8.06 14.56
CA PHE A 145 21.76 8.09 13.55
C PHE A 145 20.44 7.51 14.08
N CYS A 146 20.48 6.45 14.89
CA CYS A 146 19.29 5.94 15.56
C CYS A 146 18.70 7.01 16.50
N GLU A 147 19.52 7.62 17.35
CA GLU A 147 19.10 8.73 18.24
C GLU A 147 18.49 9.91 17.46
N TYR A 148 19.08 10.23 16.29
CA TYR A 148 18.57 11.28 15.41
C TYR A 148 17.21 10.93 14.80
N LEU A 149 16.97 9.67 14.42
CA LEU A 149 15.69 9.20 13.88
C LEU A 149 14.62 9.13 14.98
N ASP A 150 14.98 8.65 16.17
CA ASP A 150 14.10 8.58 17.34
C ASP A 150 13.60 9.97 17.74
N THR A 151 14.49 10.97 17.79
CA THR A 151 14.13 12.37 18.09
C THR A 151 13.15 12.96 17.07
N ARG A 152 13.04 12.36 15.88
CA ARG A 152 12.12 12.76 14.81
C ARG A 152 10.85 11.92 14.74
N GLY A 153 10.64 11.03 15.71
CA GLY A 153 9.46 10.16 15.79
C GLY A 153 9.52 8.93 14.90
N ILE A 154 10.71 8.56 14.40
CA ILE A 154 10.91 7.33 13.64
C ILE A 154 11.44 6.29 14.63
N ASN A 155 10.51 5.70 15.38
CA ASN A 155 10.77 4.82 16.49
C ASN A 155 9.91 3.54 16.40
N ASN A 156 9.97 2.70 17.44
CA ASN A 156 9.20 1.46 17.51
C ASN A 156 7.68 1.71 17.55
N GLU A 157 7.23 2.80 18.17
CA GLU A 157 5.82 3.19 18.21
C GLU A 157 5.27 3.47 16.80
N LEU A 158 6.04 4.18 15.96
CA LEU A 158 5.70 4.36 14.55
C LEU A 158 5.60 3.03 13.83
N SER A 159 6.49 2.08 14.11
CA SER A 159 6.44 0.75 13.49
C SER A 159 5.14 0.03 13.81
N VAL A 160 4.78 -0.06 15.10
CA VAL A 160 3.52 -0.66 15.55
C VAL A 160 2.32 0.02 14.89
N PHE A 161 2.31 1.36 14.88
CA PHE A 161 1.27 2.14 14.22
C PHE A 161 1.18 1.83 12.73
N LEU A 162 2.30 1.74 12.02
CA LEU A 162 2.32 1.45 10.58
C LEU A 162 1.78 0.06 10.27
N HIS A 163 2.10 -0.94 11.08
CA HIS A 163 1.54 -2.29 10.94
C HIS A 163 0.02 -2.29 11.11
N GLN A 164 -0.49 -1.63 12.15
CA GLN A 164 -1.94 -1.49 12.34
C GLN A 164 -2.59 -0.69 11.20
N TYR A 165 -1.96 0.40 10.77
CA TYR A 165 -2.44 1.26 9.69
C TYR A 165 -2.53 0.50 8.36
N ILE A 166 -1.51 -0.29 8.01
CA ILE A 166 -1.51 -1.05 6.74
C ILE A 166 -2.58 -2.13 6.77
N THR A 167 -2.73 -2.87 7.88
CA THR A 167 -3.80 -3.86 8.03
C THR A 167 -5.18 -3.23 7.88
N ASN A 168 -5.41 -2.09 8.53
CA ASN A 168 -6.68 -1.37 8.41
C ASN A 168 -6.90 -0.81 6.99
N LYS A 169 -5.84 -0.27 6.36
CA LYS A 169 -5.90 0.24 5.00
C LYS A 169 -6.20 -0.86 4.00
N ASP A 170 -5.60 -2.03 4.14
CA ASP A 170 -5.83 -3.17 3.26
C ASP A 170 -7.29 -3.63 3.32
N ARG A 171 -7.82 -3.79 4.55
CA ARG A 171 -9.23 -4.09 4.80
C ARG A 171 -10.17 -3.06 4.16
N ILE A 172 -9.93 -1.77 4.37
CA ILE A 172 -10.77 -0.70 3.82
C ILE A 172 -10.69 -0.66 2.29
N GLU A 173 -9.51 -0.84 1.71
CA GLU A 173 -9.33 -0.84 0.26
C GLU A 173 -9.94 -2.08 -0.41
N LEU A 174 -9.93 -3.23 0.27
CA LEU A 174 -10.64 -4.44 -0.17
C LEU A 174 -12.15 -4.18 -0.26
N LEU A 175 -12.75 -3.67 0.81
CA LEU A 175 -14.17 -3.33 0.85
C LEU A 175 -14.54 -2.32 -0.25
N ARG A 176 -13.78 -1.23 -0.36
CA ARG A 176 -13.97 -0.23 -1.42
C ARG A 176 -13.82 -0.83 -2.82
N TRP A 177 -12.92 -1.79 -3.02
CA TRP A 177 -12.76 -2.46 -4.29
C TRP A 177 -13.96 -3.36 -4.62
N MET A 178 -14.44 -4.14 -3.65
CA MET A 178 -15.65 -4.96 -3.81
C MET A 178 -16.91 -4.11 -4.06
N ASP A 179 -17.06 -2.98 -3.38
CA ASP A 179 -18.16 -2.02 -3.63
C ASP A 179 -18.12 -1.45 -5.05
N ARG A 180 -16.92 -1.14 -5.56
CA ARG A 180 -16.76 -0.70 -6.95
C ARG A 180 -17.11 -1.80 -7.95
N LEU A 181 -16.71 -3.04 -7.68
CA LEU A 181 -17.08 -4.19 -8.51
C LEU A 181 -18.59 -4.44 -8.51
N LYS A 182 -19.23 -4.38 -7.33
CA LYS A 182 -20.68 -4.46 -7.20
C LYS A 182 -21.33 -3.37 -8.05
N SER A 183 -20.92 -2.12 -7.89
CA SER A 183 -21.47 -0.98 -8.66
C SER A 183 -21.26 -1.11 -10.17
N PHE A 184 -20.19 -1.80 -10.60
CA PHE A 184 -19.92 -2.06 -12.02
C PHE A 184 -20.87 -3.10 -12.60
N VAL A 185 -21.16 -4.18 -11.87
CA VAL A 185 -22.07 -5.27 -12.28
C VAL A 185 -23.54 -4.85 -12.12
N GLU A 186 -23.84 -3.84 -11.30
CA GLU A 186 -25.20 -3.32 -11.13
C GLU A 186 -25.67 -2.39 -12.25
N LYS A 187 -24.74 -1.82 -13.03
CA LYS A 187 -25.00 -0.93 -14.16
C LYS A 187 -25.28 -1.72 -15.43
#